data_AF-A0A7J4U0B4-F1
#
_entry.id   AF-A0A7J4U0B4-F1
#
_cell.length_a   1.000
_cell.length_b   1.000
_cell.length_c   1.000
_cell.angle_alpha   90.00
_cell.angle_beta   90.00
_cell.angle_gamma   90.00
#
_symmetry.space_group_name_H-M   'P 1'
#
loop_
_entity.id
_entity.type
_entity.pdbx_description
1 polymer ?
#
loop_
_entity_poly.entity_id
_entity_poly.type
_entity_poly.pdbx_seq_one_letter_code
_entity_poly.pdbx_strand_id
1 'polypeptide(L)'
;MANVEVDCPHCGGRINLGTNASGTFDCPLCNEQFEWNSDAPSFLDIFSELGFWIGSLAPFLLACLGIVLGLIIDEGDGWTALGWFLVSVVVWPVVSLAIGIYAYVTARMPLMIGGLVSLAVSGGLHLLFWTWIAIRGF
;
A
#
# COMPACT_ATOMS: atom_id res chain seq x y z
N MET A 1 -7.05 32.00 25.84
CA MET A 1 -7.52 30.71 25.31
C MET A 1 -7.63 30.88 23.81
N ALA A 2 -6.83 30.19 23.01
CA ALA A 2 -6.81 30.39 21.56
C ALA A 2 -7.99 29.61 20.93
N ASN A 3 -8.84 30.30 20.20
CA ASN A 3 -9.90 29.70 19.39
C ASN A 3 -9.27 29.14 18.10
N VAL A 4 -9.78 28.02 17.59
CA VAL A 4 -9.32 27.41 16.34
C VAL A 4 -10.26 27.90 15.23
N GLU A 5 -9.78 28.85 14.44
CA GLU A 5 -10.46 29.32 13.23
C GLU A 5 -9.96 28.55 12.02
N VAL A 6 -10.89 28.00 11.24
CA VAL A 6 -10.59 27.15 10.09
C VAL A 6 -11.49 27.52 8.94
N ASP A 7 -11.04 27.28 7.72
CA ASP A 7 -11.88 27.44 6.54
C ASP A 7 -12.55 26.09 6.21
N CYS A 8 -13.87 26.10 6.00
CA CYS A 8 -14.61 24.89 5.65
C CYS A 8 -14.16 24.38 4.27
N PRO A 9 -13.82 23.09 4.12
CA PRO A 9 -13.32 22.54 2.86
C PRO A 9 -14.35 22.53 1.73
N HIS A 10 -15.65 22.60 2.04
CA HIS A 10 -16.71 22.53 1.03
C HIS A 10 -17.12 23.90 0.50
N CYS A 11 -17.28 24.89 1.39
CA CYS A 11 -17.77 26.22 1.01
C CYS A 11 -16.73 27.34 1.13
N GLY A 12 -15.52 27.04 1.62
CA GLY A 12 -14.44 28.02 1.82
C GLY A 12 -14.75 29.09 2.88
N GLY A 13 -15.82 28.91 3.65
CA GLY A 13 -16.24 29.86 4.67
C GLY A 13 -15.45 29.68 5.97
N ARG A 14 -14.99 30.79 6.55
CA ARG A 14 -14.26 30.77 7.82
C ARG A 14 -15.22 30.50 8.97
N ILE A 15 -14.90 29.49 9.77
CA ILE A 15 -15.70 29.03 10.90
C ILE A 15 -14.83 28.86 12.13
N ASN A 16 -15.43 29.03 13.31
CA ASN A 16 -14.75 28.90 14.58
C ASN A 16 -15.16 27.59 15.25
N LEU A 17 -14.22 26.68 15.44
CA LEU A 17 -14.48 25.39 16.07
C LEU A 17 -14.28 25.40 17.59
N GLY A 18 -13.89 26.55 18.17
CA GLY A 18 -13.65 26.70 19.60
C GLY A 18 -12.24 26.26 20.01
N THR A 19 -12.03 25.99 21.30
CA THR A 19 -10.73 25.59 21.86
C THR A 19 -10.58 24.07 21.81
N ASN A 20 -9.47 23.56 21.24
CA ASN A 20 -9.14 22.13 21.14
C ASN A 20 -10.16 21.30 20.34
N ALA A 21 -10.67 21.84 19.24
CA ALA A 21 -11.57 21.12 18.36
C ALA A 21 -10.86 19.93 17.67
N SER A 22 -11.43 18.73 17.80
CA SER A 22 -11.04 17.52 17.08
C SER A 22 -12.27 16.63 16.85
N GLY A 23 -12.39 16.01 15.68
CA GLY A 23 -13.50 15.14 15.30
C GLY A 23 -14.36 15.71 14.15
N THR A 24 -15.58 15.18 14.02
CA THR A 24 -16.53 15.58 12.96
C THR A 24 -17.32 16.82 13.39
N PHE A 25 -17.37 17.84 12.52
CA PHE A 25 -18.11 19.07 12.74
C PHE A 25 -19.06 19.32 11.56
N ASP A 26 -20.26 19.82 11.87
CA ASP A 26 -21.19 20.37 10.89
C ASP A 26 -20.83 21.84 10.61
N CYS A 27 -20.62 22.18 9.34
CA CYS A 27 -20.40 23.57 8.95
C CYS A 27 -21.71 24.38 9.08
N PRO A 28 -21.76 25.48 9.87
CA PRO A 28 -22.98 26.29 10.01
C PRO A 28 -23.36 27.07 8.74
N LEU A 29 -22.49 27.11 7.72
CA LEU A 29 -22.70 27.87 6.48
C LEU A 29 -23.32 27.02 5.37
N CYS A 30 -22.82 25.81 5.13
CA CYS A 30 -23.32 24.90 4.10
C CYS A 30 -24.01 23.65 4.65
N ASN A 31 -24.01 23.48 5.97
CA ASN A 31 -24.62 22.35 6.68
C ASN A 31 -24.05 20.98 6.27
N GLU A 32 -22.84 20.97 5.71
CA GLU A 32 -22.08 19.76 5.38
C GLU A 32 -21.11 19.40 6.50
N GLN A 33 -20.96 18.09 6.72
CA GLN A 33 -20.04 17.53 7.69
C GLN A 33 -18.62 17.54 7.12
N PHE A 34 -17.66 17.84 7.99
CA PHE A 34 -16.24 17.68 7.70
C PHE A 34 -15.50 17.25 8.98
N GLU A 35 -14.37 16.59 8.79
CA GLU A 35 -13.52 16.16 9.90
C GLU A 35 -12.40 17.17 10.12
N TRP A 36 -12.15 17.51 11.38
CA TRP A 36 -11.10 18.45 11.77
C TRP A 36 -10.22 17.80 12.83
N ASN A 37 -8.90 17.83 12.63
CA ASN A 37 -7.93 17.30 13.59
C ASN A 37 -8.31 15.88 14.07
N SER A 38 -8.70 15.00 13.14
CA SER A 38 -8.95 13.60 13.46
C SER A 38 -7.62 12.88 13.66
N ASP A 39 -7.56 12.01 14.67
CA ASP A 39 -6.39 11.18 14.95
C ASP A 39 -6.19 10.07 13.89
N ALA A 40 -7.13 9.95 12.93
CA ALA A 40 -7.05 9.00 11.84
C ALA A 40 -6.11 9.54 10.75
N PRO A 41 -4.99 8.85 10.45
CA PRO A 41 -4.08 9.31 9.40
C PRO A 41 -4.79 9.30 8.05
N SER A 42 -4.67 10.39 7.30
CA SER A 42 -5.21 10.46 5.94
C SER A 42 -4.45 9.50 5.02
N PHE A 43 -5.05 9.07 3.91
CA PHE A 43 -4.35 8.25 2.93
C PHE A 43 -3.05 8.90 2.45
N LEU A 44 -3.05 10.22 2.25
CA LEU A 44 -1.89 10.97 1.79
C LEU A 44 -0.75 10.92 2.80
N ASP A 45 -1.05 10.98 4.10
CA ASP A 45 -0.06 10.83 5.17
C ASP A 45 0.54 9.42 5.17
N ILE A 46 -0.31 8.40 4.99
CA ILE A 46 0.12 7.00 4.89
C ILE A 46 1.07 6.79 3.70
N PHE A 47 0.74 7.35 2.52
CA PHE A 47 1.57 7.26 1.31
C PHE A 47 2.87 8.06 1.40
N SER A 48 2.86 9.17 2.13
CA SER A 48 4.06 10.00 2.35
C SER A 48 5.07 9.30 3.26
N GLU A 49 4.61 8.37 4.10
CA GLU A 49 5.45 7.74 5.10
C GLU A 49 6.37 6.66 4.52
N LEU A 50 7.66 6.72 4.89
CA LEU A 50 8.68 5.78 4.41
C LEU A 50 8.33 4.31 4.74
N GLY A 51 7.62 4.07 5.85
CA GLY A 51 7.17 2.74 6.23
C GLY A 51 6.27 2.08 5.19
N PHE A 52 5.39 2.85 4.54
CA PHE A 52 4.54 2.36 3.46
C PHE A 52 5.39 1.88 2.26
N TRP A 53 6.34 2.72 1.84
CA TRP A 53 7.22 2.38 0.73
C TRP A 53 8.09 1.17 1.02
N ILE A 54 8.66 1.06 2.22
CA ILE A 54 9.45 -0.11 2.62
C ILE A 54 8.59 -1.38 2.56
N GLY A 55 7.37 -1.31 3.11
CA GLY A 55 6.44 -2.44 3.14
C GLY A 55 5.99 -2.88 1.75
N SER A 56 5.83 -1.94 0.83
CA SER A 56 5.39 -2.23 -0.55
C SER A 56 6.54 -2.64 -1.47
N LEU A 57 7.63 -1.85 -1.47
CA LEU A 57 8.72 -1.95 -2.42
C LEU A 57 9.60 -3.18 -2.17
N ALA A 58 9.85 -3.56 -0.91
CA ALA A 58 10.70 -4.70 -0.59
C ALA A 58 10.16 -6.04 -1.16
N PRO A 59 8.91 -6.45 -0.85
CA PRO A 59 8.33 -7.66 -1.45
C PRO A 59 8.09 -7.52 -2.97
N PHE A 60 7.80 -6.32 -3.48
CA PHE A 60 7.61 -6.09 -4.92
C PHE A 60 8.90 -6.27 -5.72
N LEU A 61 10.02 -5.72 -5.24
CA LEU A 61 11.32 -5.89 -5.88
C LEU A 61 11.76 -7.35 -5.86
N LEU A 62 11.45 -8.07 -4.77
CA LEU A 62 11.75 -9.50 -4.67
C LEU A 62 10.94 -10.32 -5.70
N ALA A 63 9.66 -10.01 -5.85
CA ALA A 63 8.79 -10.56 -6.90
C ALA A 63 9.35 -10.29 -8.31
N CYS A 64 9.69 -9.04 -8.61
CA CYS A 64 10.26 -8.66 -9.91
C CYS A 64 11.59 -9.35 -10.17
N LEU A 65 12.46 -9.47 -9.15
CA LEU A 65 13.75 -10.13 -9.27
C LEU A 65 13.60 -11.61 -9.65
N GLY A 66 12.66 -12.32 -9.02
CA GLY A 66 12.40 -13.73 -9.34
C GLY A 66 11.96 -13.93 -10.80
N ILE A 67 11.08 -13.04 -11.30
CA ILE A 67 10.61 -13.07 -12.69
C ILE A 67 11.76 -12.75 -13.66
N VAL A 68 12.55 -11.70 -13.40
CA VAL A 68 13.66 -11.28 -14.27
C VAL A 68 14.75 -12.35 -14.33
N LEU A 69 15.10 -12.97 -13.20
CA LEU A 69 16.06 -14.07 -13.17
C LEU A 69 15.57 -15.28 -13.95
N GLY A 70 14.29 -15.64 -13.82
CA GLY A 70 13.68 -16.71 -14.61
C GLY A 70 13.78 -16.47 -16.11
N LEU A 71 13.62 -15.22 -16.56
CA LEU A 71 13.74 -14.85 -17.98
C LEU A 71 15.19 -14.83 -18.49
N ILE A 72 16.16 -14.49 -17.65
CA ILE A 72 17.58 -14.44 -18.05
C ILE A 72 18.20 -15.83 -18.10
N ILE A 73 17.81 -16.70 -17.17
CA ILE A 73 18.41 -18.03 -16.99
C ILE A 73 17.76 -19.06 -17.94
N ASP A 74 16.64 -18.73 -18.59
CA ASP A 74 15.95 -19.65 -19.48
C ASP A 74 16.84 -20.04 -20.68
N GLU A 75 17.28 -21.30 -20.70
CA GLU A 75 18.08 -21.89 -21.78
C GLU A 75 17.20 -22.43 -22.93
N GLY A 76 15.88 -22.20 -22.85
CA GLY A 76 14.89 -22.63 -23.84
C GLY A 76 14.25 -23.99 -23.53
N ASP A 77 14.45 -24.52 -22.32
CA ASP A 77 13.77 -25.73 -21.85
C ASP A 77 12.44 -25.45 -21.13
N GLY A 78 12.14 -24.17 -20.81
CA GLY A 78 10.93 -23.71 -20.13
C GLY A 78 10.80 -24.15 -18.66
N TRP A 79 11.45 -25.25 -18.27
CA TRP A 79 11.45 -25.81 -16.91
C TRP A 79 12.27 -24.96 -15.94
N THR A 80 13.37 -24.34 -16.40
CA THR A 80 14.15 -23.41 -15.57
C THR A 80 13.37 -22.14 -15.25
N ALA A 81 12.64 -21.60 -16.24
CA ALA A 81 11.77 -20.44 -16.04
C ALA A 81 10.60 -20.77 -15.10
N LEU A 82 10.00 -21.95 -15.24
CA LEU A 82 8.95 -22.45 -14.35
C LEU A 82 9.45 -22.58 -12.91
N GLY A 83 10.62 -23.17 -12.70
CA GLY A 83 11.21 -23.35 -11.38
C GLY A 83 11.43 -22.02 -10.67
N TRP A 84 12.04 -21.05 -11.35
CA TRP A 84 12.24 -19.70 -10.80
C TRP A 84 10.93 -18.96 -10.53
N PHE A 85 9.93 -19.13 -11.41
CA PHE A 85 8.59 -18.60 -11.18
C PHE A 85 7.96 -19.15 -9.91
N LEU A 86 8.00 -20.47 -9.69
CA LEU A 86 7.46 -21.11 -8.48
C LEU A 86 8.17 -20.64 -7.22
N VAL A 87 9.50 -20.53 -7.25
CA VAL A 87 10.29 -19.97 -6.14
C VAL A 87 9.86 -18.54 -5.86
N SER A 88 9.75 -17.70 -6.89
CA SER A 88 9.27 -16.32 -6.75
C SER A 88 7.92 -16.30 -6.06
N VAL A 89 6.92 -17.01 -6.63
CA VAL A 89 5.53 -17.11 -6.14
C VAL A 89 5.44 -17.45 -4.65
N VAL A 90 6.38 -18.24 -4.11
CA VAL A 90 6.40 -18.61 -2.70
C VAL A 90 7.18 -17.60 -1.85
N VAL A 91 8.33 -17.13 -2.33
CA VAL A 91 9.24 -16.31 -1.54
C VAL A 91 8.70 -14.90 -1.30
N TRP A 92 8.13 -14.24 -2.32
CA TRP A 92 7.65 -12.87 -2.18
C TRP A 92 6.44 -12.72 -1.20
N PRO A 93 5.41 -13.61 -1.18
CA PRO A 93 4.32 -13.48 -0.21
C PRO A 93 4.78 -13.86 1.20
N VAL A 94 5.74 -14.78 1.36
CA VAL A 94 6.31 -15.08 2.68
C VAL A 94 6.98 -13.84 3.27
N VAL A 95 7.76 -13.10 2.48
CA VAL A 95 8.36 -11.84 2.91
C VAL A 95 7.30 -10.79 3.20
N SER A 96 6.28 -10.64 2.35
CA SER A 96 5.20 -9.69 2.59
C SER A 96 4.42 -10.01 3.87
N LEU A 97 4.11 -11.28 4.13
CA LEU A 97 3.44 -11.74 5.35
C LEU A 97 4.32 -11.51 6.59
N ALA A 98 5.62 -11.78 6.51
CA ALA A 98 6.54 -11.53 7.62
C ALA A 98 6.58 -10.03 7.99
N ILE A 99 6.64 -9.15 6.99
CA ILE A 99 6.57 -7.69 7.18
C ILE A 99 5.22 -7.28 7.76
N GLY A 100 4.12 -7.84 7.25
CA GLY A 100 2.77 -7.57 7.75
C GLY A 100 2.57 -7.97 9.21
N ILE A 101 3.04 -9.15 9.61
CA ILE A 101 3.01 -9.63 11.00
C ILE A 101 3.87 -8.73 11.89
N TYR A 102 5.08 -8.39 11.45
CA TYR A 102 5.95 -7.47 12.18
C TYR A 102 5.32 -6.08 12.36
N ALA A 103 4.71 -5.55 11.30
CA ALA A 103 4.00 -4.28 11.32
C ALA A 103 2.81 -4.30 12.28
N TYR A 104 2.07 -5.41 12.31
CA TYR A 104 0.96 -5.61 13.23
C TYR A 104 1.43 -5.60 14.70
N VAL A 105 2.48 -6.35 15.03
CA VAL A 105 3.03 -6.40 16.39
C VAL A 105 3.60 -5.05 16.84
N THR A 106 4.15 -4.26 15.90
CA THR A 106 4.73 -2.94 16.19
C THR A 106 3.75 -1.78 16.04
N ALA A 107 2.46 -2.06 15.79
CA ALA A 107 1.42 -1.06 15.52
C ALA A 107 1.76 -0.05 14.40
N ARG A 108 2.57 -0.47 13.42
CA ARG A 108 2.99 0.35 12.27
C ARG A 108 2.04 0.17 11.09
N MET A 109 0.90 0.83 11.16
CA MET A 109 -0.14 0.84 10.12
C MET A 109 0.37 1.06 8.69
N PRO A 110 1.23 2.06 8.38
CA PRO A 110 1.67 2.30 6.99
C PRO A 110 2.48 1.12 6.43
N LEU A 111 3.32 0.49 7.26
CA LEU A 111 4.11 -0.68 6.87
C LEU A 111 3.23 -1.90 6.53
N MET A 112 2.16 -2.09 7.31
CA MET A 112 1.17 -3.16 7.08
C MET A 112 0.41 -2.94 5.76
N ILE A 113 -0.08 -1.73 5.52
CA ILE A 113 -0.80 -1.37 4.29
C ILE A 113 0.10 -1.55 3.07
N GLY A 114 1.38 -1.13 3.15
CA GLY A 114 2.36 -1.34 2.09
C GLY A 114 2.53 -2.81 1.71
N GLY A 115 2.65 -3.71 2.70
CA GLY A 115 2.75 -5.15 2.47
C GLY A 115 1.52 -5.74 1.77
N LEU A 116 0.31 -5.34 2.19
CA LEU A 116 -0.95 -5.75 1.56
C LEU A 116 -1.07 -5.26 0.12
N VAL A 117 -0.68 -4.02 -0.16
CA VAL A 117 -0.65 -3.47 -1.52
C VAL A 117 0.31 -4.28 -2.40
N SER A 118 1.48 -4.65 -1.88
CA SER A 118 2.42 -5.50 -2.60
C SER A 118 1.85 -6.89 -2.90
N LEU A 119 1.07 -7.47 -1.98
CA LEU A 119 0.32 -8.73 -2.21
C LEU A 119 -0.61 -8.62 -3.41
N ALA A 120 -1.41 -7.55 -3.49
CA ALA A 120 -2.32 -7.37 -4.61
C ALA A 120 -1.58 -7.15 -5.93
N VAL A 121 -0.60 -6.24 -5.95
CA VAL A 121 0.09 -5.82 -7.19
C VAL A 121 1.00 -6.93 -7.72
N SER A 122 1.85 -7.51 -6.87
CA SER A 122 2.78 -8.56 -7.29
C SER A 122 2.04 -9.85 -7.63
N GLY A 123 0.92 -10.15 -6.96
CA GLY A 123 0.06 -11.27 -7.33
C GLY A 123 -0.49 -11.13 -8.75
N GLY A 124 -1.00 -9.95 -9.09
CA GLY A 124 -1.42 -9.63 -10.46
C GLY A 124 -0.29 -9.80 -11.49
N LEU A 125 0.92 -9.33 -11.17
CA LEU A 125 2.08 -9.47 -12.05
C LEU A 125 2.44 -10.95 -12.32
N HIS A 126 2.43 -11.80 -11.28
CA HIS A 126 2.70 -13.23 -11.45
C HIS A 126 1.61 -13.93 -12.26
N LEU A 127 0.34 -13.53 -12.12
CA LEU A 127 -0.74 -14.05 -12.94
C LEU A 127 -0.56 -13.68 -14.42
N LEU A 128 -0.16 -12.44 -14.71
CA LEU A 128 0.15 -12.01 -16.09
C LEU A 128 1.35 -12.75 -16.67
N PHE A 129 2.39 -12.99 -15.85
CA PHE A 129 3.54 -13.76 -16.28
C PHE A 129 3.17 -15.23 -16.53
N TRP A 130 2.33 -15.81 -15.68
CA TRP A 130 1.82 -17.16 -15.85
C TRP A 130 1.02 -17.32 -17.15
N THR A 131 0.10 -16.38 -17.45
CA THR A 131 -0.65 -16.45 -18.71
C THR A 131 0.25 -16.31 -19.93
N TRP A 132 1.30 -15.48 -19.85
CA TRP A 132 2.29 -15.36 -20.91
C TRP A 132 3.03 -16.68 -21.18
N ILE A 133 3.51 -17.37 -20.13
CA ILE A 133 4.13 -18.70 -20.25
C ILE A 133 3.15 -19.70 -20.86
N ALA A 134 1.92 -19.74 -20.32
CA ALA A 134 0.91 -20.69 -20.74
C ALA A 134 0.51 -20.53 -22.23
N ILE A 135 0.53 -19.31 -22.77
CA ILE A 135 0.25 -19.04 -24.19
C ILE A 135 1.42 -19.46 -25.09
N ARG A 136 2.66 -19.29 -24.65
CA ARG A 136 3.85 -19.63 -25.46
C ARG A 136 4.13 -21.13 -25.52
N GLY A 137 3.54 -21.92 -24.62
CA GLY A 137 3.84 -23.35 -24.50
C GLY A 137 5.21 -23.57 -23.86
N PHE A 138 5.36 -24.72 -23.17
CA PHE A 138 6.65 -25.21 -22.68
C PHE A 138 7.46 -25.80 -23.82
#